data_AF-A0A0G1AYN1-F1
#
_entry.id   AF-A0A0G1AYN1-F1
#
_cell.length_a   1.000
_cell.length_b   1.000
_cell.length_c   1.000
_cell.angle_alpha   90.00
_cell.angle_beta   90.00
_cell.angle_gamma   90.00
#
_symmetry.space_group_name_H-M   'P 1'
#
loop_
_entity.id
_entity.type
_entity.pdbx_description
1 polymer ?
#
loop_
_entity_poly.entity_id
_entity_poly.type
_entity_poly.pdbx_seq_one_letter_code
_entity_poly.pdbx_strand_id
1 'polypeptide(L)'
;MVRFHRVAKKYLDTREVTAQMHLFAKTKKMFGADTQVYAAAHQDHMPRVLRTLKKLGINAKPMPTMKEIPYDHDGDQWWTRARWRFLLREWLVVRLLEILGLI
;
A
#
# COMPACT_ATOMS: atom_id res chain seq x y z
N MET A 1 7.33 -17.18 -1.62
CA MET A 1 7.46 -17.27 -0.15
C MET A 1 7.39 -15.86 0.40
N VAL A 2 6.37 -15.55 1.20
CA VAL A 2 6.22 -14.24 1.84
C VAL A 2 7.27 -14.16 2.95
N ARG A 3 8.32 -13.35 2.77
CA ARG A 3 9.30 -13.11 3.83
C ARG A 3 8.64 -12.24 4.88
N PHE A 4 8.46 -12.76 6.09
CA PHE A 4 8.06 -11.94 7.22
C PHE A 4 9.10 -10.84 7.41
N HIS A 5 8.65 -9.59 7.53
CA HIS A 5 9.52 -8.45 7.71
C HIS A 5 10.30 -8.58 9.04
N ARG A 6 11.63 -8.55 8.97
CA ARG A 6 12.53 -8.74 10.14
C ARG A 6 13.47 -7.57 10.40
N VAL A 7 13.37 -6.48 9.62
CA VAL A 7 14.30 -5.33 9.72
C VAL A 7 13.56 -4.15 10.31
N ALA A 8 13.94 -3.74 11.52
CA ALA A 8 13.38 -2.55 12.16
C ALA A 8 13.53 -1.33 11.22
N LYS A 9 12.47 -0.52 11.12
CA LYS A 9 12.40 0.73 10.32
C LYS A 9 12.45 0.59 8.80
N LYS A 10 12.52 -0.62 8.24
CA LYS A 10 12.44 -0.78 6.77
C LYS A 10 11.00 -0.49 6.31
N TYR A 11 10.87 0.37 5.31
CA TYR A 11 9.56 0.63 4.71
C TYR A 11 9.01 -0.64 4.07
N LEU A 12 7.75 -0.95 4.38
CA LEU A 12 7.04 -2.07 3.79
C LEU A 12 6.47 -1.65 2.43
N ASP A 13 6.86 -2.36 1.38
CA ASP A 13 6.34 -2.09 0.05
C ASP A 13 4.84 -2.44 -0.03
N THR A 14 4.08 -1.65 -0.79
CA THR A 14 2.63 -1.87 -0.92
C THR A 14 2.29 -3.26 -1.46
N ARG A 15 3.11 -3.82 -2.37
CA ARG A 15 2.94 -5.17 -2.92
C ARG A 15 3.22 -6.23 -1.88
N GLU A 16 4.25 -6.03 -1.07
CA GLU A 16 4.59 -6.95 0.02
C GLU A 16 3.46 -7.00 1.05
N VAL A 17 2.95 -5.85 1.50
CA VAL A 17 1.86 -5.76 2.48
C VAL A 17 0.57 -6.36 1.93
N THR A 18 0.19 -6.02 0.71
CA THR A 18 -1.05 -6.53 0.11
C THR A 18 -0.99 -8.03 -0.16
N ALA A 19 0.17 -8.56 -0.57
CA ALA A 19 0.39 -10.00 -0.72
C ALA A 19 0.38 -10.73 0.63
N GLN A 20 1.02 -10.18 1.67
CA GLN A 20 0.97 -10.68 3.05
C GLN A 20 -0.46 -10.74 3.56
N MET A 21 -1.21 -9.65 3.40
CA MET A 21 -2.61 -9.55 3.80
C MET A 21 -3.48 -10.56 3.05
N HIS A 22 -3.34 -10.67 1.73
CA HIS A 22 -4.11 -11.61 0.92
C HIS A 22 -3.83 -13.07 1.33
N LEU A 23 -2.55 -13.42 1.54
CA LEU A 23 -2.18 -14.74 2.02
C LEU A 23 -2.79 -15.04 3.39
N PHE A 24 -2.65 -14.11 4.33
CA PHE A 24 -3.21 -14.26 5.67
C PHE A 24 -4.73 -14.45 5.64
N ALA A 25 -5.44 -13.60 4.92
CA ALA A 25 -6.89 -13.66 4.79
C ALA A 25 -7.36 -14.96 4.11
N LYS A 26 -6.62 -15.46 3.10
CA LYS A 26 -6.88 -16.76 2.47
C LYS A 26 -6.68 -17.92 3.46
N THR A 27 -5.58 -17.92 4.20
CA THR A 27 -5.28 -18.95 5.22
C THR A 27 -6.33 -18.97 6.34
N LYS A 28 -6.83 -17.80 6.73
CA LYS A 28 -7.84 -17.65 7.77
C LYS A 28 -9.28 -17.74 7.26
N LYS A 29 -9.50 -17.99 5.96
CA LYS A 29 -10.82 -18.03 5.30
C LYS A 29 -11.67 -16.78 5.60
N MET A 30 -11.02 -15.60 5.64
CA MET A 30 -11.67 -14.33 5.96
C MET A 30 -12.39 -13.69 4.78
N PHE A 31 -12.05 -14.08 3.55
CA PHE A 31 -12.75 -13.63 2.34
C PHE A 31 -13.90 -14.59 2.03
N GLY A 32 -15.12 -14.09 2.13
CA GLY A 32 -16.36 -14.71 1.63
C GLY A 32 -16.99 -13.86 0.53
N ALA A 33 -18.13 -14.32 0.00
CA ALA A 33 -18.86 -13.64 -1.07
C ALA A 33 -19.27 -12.20 -0.70
N ASP A 34 -19.59 -11.97 0.56
CA ASP A 34 -20.08 -10.68 1.07
C ASP A 34 -18.97 -9.81 1.70
N THR A 35 -17.70 -10.20 1.60
CA THR A 35 -16.61 -9.47 2.25
C THR A 35 -16.25 -8.21 1.45
N GLN A 36 -16.61 -7.05 1.99
CA GLN A 36 -16.13 -5.76 1.48
C GLN A 36 -14.78 -5.42 2.11
N VAL A 37 -13.78 -5.16 1.25
CA VAL A 37 -12.45 -4.69 1.68
C VAL A 37 -12.39 -3.17 1.54
N TYR A 38 -11.90 -2.50 2.59
CA TYR A 38 -11.62 -1.07 2.59
C TYR A 38 -10.12 -0.83 2.74
N ALA A 39 -9.60 0.12 1.96
CA ALA A 39 -8.22 0.56 2.02
C ALA A 39 -8.12 1.92 2.72
N ALA A 40 -7.19 2.02 3.67
CA ALA A 40 -6.80 3.27 4.32
C ALA A 40 -5.34 3.58 3.96
N ALA A 41 -5.13 4.70 3.27
CA ALA A 41 -3.82 5.21 2.87
C ALA A 41 -3.93 6.71 2.55
N HIS A 42 -2.81 7.41 2.45
CA HIS A 42 -2.80 8.79 1.95
C HIS A 42 -3.48 8.86 0.57
N GLN A 43 -4.16 9.96 0.28
CA GLN A 43 -4.90 10.14 -0.97
C GLN A 43 -4.02 9.91 -2.20
N ASP A 44 -2.79 10.44 -2.17
CA ASP A 44 -1.82 10.30 -3.27
C ASP A 44 -1.28 8.86 -3.41
N HIS A 45 -1.37 8.03 -2.36
CA HIS A 45 -0.97 6.62 -2.35
C HIS A 45 -2.10 5.67 -2.76
N MET A 46 -3.36 6.07 -2.53
CA MET A 46 -4.54 5.24 -2.75
C MET A 46 -4.60 4.58 -4.14
N PRO A 47 -4.27 5.27 -5.26
CA PRO A 47 -4.28 4.63 -6.58
C PRO A 47 -3.35 3.41 -6.68
N ARG A 48 -2.17 3.45 -6.06
CA ARG A 48 -1.25 2.30 -6.05
C ARG A 48 -1.82 1.16 -5.21
N VAL A 49 -2.39 1.46 -4.05
CA VAL A 49 -2.99 0.45 -3.16
C VAL A 49 -4.10 -0.29 -3.88
N LEU A 50 -5.05 0.43 -4.48
CA LEU A 50 -6.17 -0.16 -5.20
C LEU A 50 -5.70 -0.99 -6.42
N ARG A 51 -4.73 -0.48 -7.21
CA ARG A 51 -4.16 -1.24 -8.33
C ARG A 51 -3.52 -2.54 -7.86
N THR A 52 -2.81 -2.51 -6.74
CA THR A 52 -2.12 -3.68 -6.20
C THR A 52 -3.10 -4.72 -5.67
N LEU A 53 -4.14 -4.29 -4.94
CA LEU A 53 -5.22 -5.16 -4.47
C LEU A 53 -6.00 -5.79 -5.64
N LYS A 54 -6.26 -5.00 -6.70
CA LYS A 54 -6.91 -5.49 -7.92
C LYS A 54 -6.11 -6.60 -8.61
N LYS A 55 -4.77 -6.49 -8.66
CA LYS A 55 -3.90 -7.56 -9.19
C LYS A 55 -4.00 -8.88 -8.41
N LEU A 56 -4.42 -8.81 -7.14
CA LEU A 56 -4.67 -9.97 -6.28
C LEU A 56 -6.14 -10.45 -6.32
N GLY A 57 -6.96 -9.91 -7.22
CA GLY A 57 -8.38 -10.24 -7.33
C GLY A 57 -9.26 -9.62 -6.24
N ILE A 58 -8.74 -8.66 -5.46
CA ILE A 58 -9.49 -8.01 -4.37
C ILE A 58 -10.06 -6.68 -4.88
N ASN A 59 -11.40 -6.57 -4.92
CA ASN A 59 -12.09 -5.33 -5.25
C ASN A 59 -12.27 -4.44 -4.01
N ALA A 60 -11.19 -3.78 -3.60
CA ALA A 60 -11.20 -2.88 -2.46
C ALA A 60 -11.73 -1.48 -2.82
N LYS A 61 -12.32 -0.80 -1.83
CA LYS A 61 -12.75 0.60 -1.92
C LYS A 61 -11.93 1.48 -0.97
N PRO A 62 -11.72 2.77 -1.27
CA PRO A 62 -11.22 3.71 -0.28
C PRO A 62 -12.13 3.73 0.96
N MET A 63 -11.56 3.91 2.15
CA MET A 63 -12.32 4.07 3.38
C MET A 63 -13.22 5.34 3.28
N PRO A 64 -14.56 5.23 3.38
CA PRO A 64 -15.47 6.32 3.05
C PRO A 64 -15.44 7.49 4.04
N THR A 65 -15.08 7.24 5.30
CA THR A 65 -15.03 8.26 6.36
C THR A 65 -13.68 8.97 6.45
N MET A 66 -12.69 8.58 5.66
CA MET A 66 -11.34 9.10 5.76
C MET A 66 -11.15 10.28 4.81
N LYS A 67 -11.34 11.51 5.33
CA LYS A 67 -11.17 12.74 4.52
C LYS A 67 -9.74 12.91 4.05
N GLU A 68 -8.74 12.76 4.92
CA GLU A 68 -7.32 12.83 4.56
C GLU A 68 -6.47 12.18 5.65
N ILE A 69 -5.46 11.38 5.28
CA ILE A 69 -4.43 10.94 6.22
C ILE A 69 -3.33 11.99 6.22
N PRO A 70 -3.07 12.67 7.36
CA PRO A 70 -2.04 13.69 7.43
C PRO A 70 -0.65 13.08 7.25
N TYR A 71 0.25 13.82 6.60
CA TYR A 71 1.65 13.46 6.47
C TYR A 71 2.35 13.60 7.82
N ASP A 72 3.18 12.61 8.18
CA ASP A 72 3.91 12.59 9.44
C ASP A 72 5.24 13.35 9.29
N HIS A 73 5.26 14.59 9.77
CA HIS A 73 6.40 15.49 9.70
C HIS A 73 7.65 14.98 10.44
N ASP A 74 7.45 14.18 11.49
CA ASP A 74 8.53 13.65 12.33
C ASP A 74 8.92 12.20 11.96
N GLY A 75 8.24 11.63 10.96
CA GLY A 75 8.46 10.25 10.53
C GLY A 75 9.92 9.98 10.10
N ASP A 76 10.40 8.77 10.38
CA ASP A 76 11.75 8.31 10.01
C ASP A 76 12.00 8.37 8.49
N GLN A 77 10.94 8.28 7.68
CA GLN A 77 10.99 8.31 6.22
C GLN A 77 10.85 9.75 5.71
N TRP A 78 11.93 10.34 5.18
CA TRP A 78 11.95 11.75 4.75
C TRP A 78 10.83 12.13 3.77
N TRP A 79 10.37 11.16 2.96
CA TRP A 79 9.35 11.35 1.92
C TRP A 79 7.91 11.24 2.44
N THR A 80 7.68 10.75 3.66
CA THR A 80 6.36 10.80 4.32
C THR A 80 6.13 12.12 5.08
N ARG A 81 7.15 12.98 5.18
CA ARG A 81 7.08 14.25 5.93
C ARG A 81 6.35 15.38 5.23
N ALA A 82 6.10 15.24 3.93
CA ALA A 82 5.38 16.25 3.15
C ALA A 82 4.80 15.64 1.88
N ARG A 83 3.62 16.13 1.47
CA ARG A 83 2.91 15.70 0.27
C ARG A 83 3.76 15.74 -1.00
N TRP A 84 4.47 16.83 -1.23
CA TRP A 84 5.30 17.00 -2.43
C TRP A 84 6.47 16.00 -2.49
N ARG A 85 7.04 15.63 -1.33
CA ARG A 85 8.12 14.64 -1.25
C ARG A 85 7.60 13.23 -1.56
N PHE A 86 6.40 12.93 -1.08
CA PHE A 86 5.71 11.68 -1.41
C PHE A 86 5.46 11.58 -2.91
N LEU A 87 4.87 12.63 -3.51
CA LEU A 87 4.61 12.69 -4.95
C LEU A 87 5.88 12.54 -5.78
N LEU A 88 6.96 13.21 -5.38
CA LEU A 88 8.27 13.09 -6.02
C LEU A 88 8.77 11.64 -6.02
N ARG A 89 8.71 10.96 -4.88
CA ARG A 89 9.09 9.55 -4.77
C ARG A 89 8.19 8.64 -5.61
N GLU A 90 6.88 8.83 -5.59
CA GLU A 90 5.97 8.01 -6.38
C GLU A 90 6.23 8.14 -7.88
N TRP A 91 6.46 9.35 -8.36
CA TRP A 91 6.74 9.57 -9.77
C TRP A 91 8.14 9.10 -10.19
N LEU A 92 9.18 9.51 -9.46
CA LEU A 92 10.55 9.25 -9.89
C LEU A 92 11.04 7.85 -9.57
N VAL A 93 10.67 7.31 -8.41
CA VAL A 93 11.22 6.04 -7.95
C VAL A 93 10.25 4.93 -8.31
N VAL A 94 8.99 5.05 -7.91
CA VAL A 94 8.06 3.92 -8.03
C VAL A 94 7.64 3.71 -9.48
N ARG A 95 7.17 4.73 -10.19
CA ARG A 95 6.79 4.56 -11.61
C ARG A 95 7.97 4.18 -12.49
N LEU A 96 9.16 4.74 -12.25
CA LEU A 96 10.35 4.37 -13.01
C LEU A 96 10.69 2.90 -12.81
N LEU A 97 10.69 2.41 -11.56
CA LEU A 97 10.94 1.00 -11.28
C LEU A 97 9.84 0.09 -11.84
N GLU A 98 8.57 0.54 -11.88
CA GLU A 98 7.48 -0.18 -12.55
C GLU A 98 7.71 -0.28 -14.07
N ILE A 99 8.14 0.82 -14.72
CA ILE A 99 8.45 0.85 -16.16
C ILE A 99 9.63 -0.08 -16.49
N LEU A 100 10.64 -0.10 -15.64
CA LEU A 100 11.82 -0.94 -15.78
C LEU A 100 11.56 -2.42 -15.41
N GLY A 101 10.36 -2.76 -14.95
CA GLY A 101 10.00 -4.12 -14.52
C GLY A 101 10.76 -4.61 -13.28
N LEU A 102 11.36 -3.71 -12.51
CA LEU A 102 12.11 -4.01 -11.30
C LEU A 102 11.22 -4.12 -10.07
N ILE A 103 10.05 -3.48 -10.12
CA ILE A 103 8.92 -3.74 -9.22
C ILE A 103 7.68 -4.00 -10.06
#